data_AF-A0A2E3RFR4-F1
#
_entry.id   AF-A0A2E3RFR4-F1
#
_cell.length_a   1.000
_cell.length_b   1.000
_cell.length_c   1.000
_cell.angle_alpha   90.00
_cell.angle_beta   90.00
_cell.angle_gamma   90.00
#
_symmetry.space_group_name_H-M   'P 1'
#
loop_
_entity.id
_entity.type
_entity.pdbx_description
1 polymer ?
#
loop_
_entity_poly.entity_id
_entity_poly.type
_entity_poly.pdbx_seq_one_letter_code
_entity_poly.pdbx_strand_id
1 'polypeptide(L)'
;MRQIPDLLCAGTTDHTIDKQDNDMAILWTVLLIISVFFFWLLGILGLPGNWLMLIATAIYALAVPTDATASLWWIVMTILLVLAIAGEVIEMFASAHGVRKHGGSKRSALLSFAGALIGAIIGAIIGTGVMPIIGSLLGALLLSGAGALVGAFLGEQWIGRSVDDSLQVGQAAFWARLAGTAAKMVIGCVMLAVVLVALGLDLSTPREAVPISEQPKGGTPDLRTPKL
;
A
#
# COMPACT_ATOMS: atom_id res chain seq x y z
N MET A 1 -48.50 -37.03 -1.01
CA MET A 1 -47.58 -36.77 -2.13
C MET A 1 -47.75 -35.34 -2.61
N ARG A 2 -46.87 -34.40 -2.20
CA ARG A 2 -46.55 -33.08 -2.81
C ARG A 2 -45.84 -32.23 -1.74
N GLN A 3 -44.57 -32.50 -1.50
CA GLN A 3 -43.72 -31.67 -0.62
C GLN A 3 -42.22 -31.78 -1.01
N ILE A 4 -41.95 -31.99 -2.30
CA ILE A 4 -40.62 -32.24 -2.87
C ILE A 4 -40.05 -31.06 -3.73
N PRO A 5 -40.83 -30.12 -4.32
CA PRO A 5 -40.22 -29.12 -5.20
C PRO A 5 -39.45 -28.01 -4.45
N ASP A 6 -39.88 -27.61 -3.25
CA ASP A 6 -39.29 -26.45 -2.55
C ASP A 6 -37.88 -26.75 -1.99
N LEU A 7 -37.62 -28.01 -1.59
CA LEU A 7 -36.31 -28.46 -1.11
C LEU A 7 -35.24 -28.47 -2.21
N LEU A 8 -35.62 -28.71 -3.47
CA LEU A 8 -34.70 -28.76 -4.59
C LEU A 8 -34.25 -27.36 -5.05
N CYS A 9 -35.16 -26.38 -5.00
CA CYS A 9 -34.85 -24.98 -5.32
C CYS A 9 -34.05 -24.28 -4.20
N ALA A 10 -34.32 -24.62 -2.92
CA ALA A 10 -33.55 -24.11 -1.79
C ALA A 10 -32.08 -24.56 -1.83
N GLY A 11 -31.81 -25.85 -2.08
CA GLY A 11 -30.43 -26.36 -2.14
C GLY A 11 -29.60 -25.84 -3.33
N THR A 12 -30.26 -25.50 -4.44
CA THR A 12 -29.56 -24.95 -5.62
C THR A 12 -29.20 -23.48 -5.43
N THR A 13 -30.10 -22.69 -4.82
CA THR A 13 -29.87 -21.27 -4.55
C THR A 13 -28.81 -21.05 -3.47
N ASP A 14 -28.85 -21.84 -2.40
CA ASP A 14 -27.87 -21.79 -1.30
C ASP A 14 -26.43 -22.05 -1.81
N HIS A 15 -26.25 -23.10 -2.63
CA HIS A 15 -24.96 -23.39 -3.25
C HIS A 15 -24.44 -22.29 -4.21
N THR A 16 -25.34 -21.60 -4.92
CA THR A 16 -24.92 -20.52 -5.83
C THR A 16 -24.51 -19.24 -5.10
N ILE A 17 -25.17 -18.93 -3.98
CA ILE A 17 -24.86 -17.75 -3.16
C ILE A 17 -23.53 -17.95 -2.43
N ASP A 18 -23.34 -19.10 -1.78
CA ASP A 18 -22.08 -19.44 -1.09
C ASP A 18 -20.89 -19.43 -2.06
N LYS A 19 -21.05 -20.00 -3.26
CA LYS A 19 -20.00 -19.95 -4.28
C LYS A 19 -19.67 -18.52 -4.71
N GLN A 20 -20.67 -17.67 -4.91
CA GLN A 20 -20.47 -16.30 -5.38
C GLN A 20 -19.79 -15.41 -4.34
N ASP A 21 -20.09 -15.61 -3.05
CA ASP A 21 -19.42 -14.89 -1.95
C ASP A 21 -17.94 -15.28 -1.81
N ASN A 22 -17.62 -16.55 -2.07
CA ASN A 22 -16.25 -17.06 -2.08
C ASN A 22 -15.44 -16.51 -3.27
N ASP A 23 -16.03 -16.48 -4.47
CA ASP A 23 -15.39 -15.92 -5.67
C ASP A 23 -15.04 -14.43 -5.50
N MET A 24 -15.95 -13.64 -4.90
CA MET A 24 -15.72 -12.22 -4.62
C MET A 24 -14.61 -12.01 -3.58
N ALA A 25 -14.57 -12.81 -2.51
CA ALA A 25 -13.52 -12.69 -1.49
C ALA A 25 -12.13 -13.06 -2.02
N ILE A 26 -12.04 -14.09 -2.88
CA ILE A 26 -10.80 -14.46 -3.57
C ILE A 26 -10.33 -13.30 -4.46
N LEU A 27 -11.24 -12.71 -5.23
CA LEU A 27 -10.92 -11.56 -6.09
C LEU A 27 -10.33 -10.39 -5.30
N TRP A 28 -10.99 -9.97 -4.21
CA TRP A 28 -10.49 -8.89 -3.35
C TRP A 28 -9.12 -9.20 -2.76
N THR A 29 -8.88 -10.44 -2.37
CA THR A 29 -7.61 -10.89 -1.80
C THR A 29 -6.48 -10.81 -2.83
N VAL A 30 -6.72 -11.30 -4.04
CA VAL A 30 -5.75 -11.22 -5.15
C VAL A 30 -5.47 -9.77 -5.52
N LEU A 31 -6.51 -8.93 -5.61
CA LEU A 31 -6.36 -7.51 -5.89
C LEU A 31 -5.53 -6.80 -4.82
N LEU A 32 -5.74 -7.12 -3.53
CA LEU A 32 -4.95 -6.55 -2.44
C LEU A 32 -3.48 -6.94 -2.58
N ILE A 33 -3.17 -8.22 -2.77
CA ILE A 33 -1.79 -8.73 -2.88
C ILE A 33 -1.04 -8.02 -4.02
N ILE A 34 -1.67 -7.92 -5.19
CA ILE A 34 -1.08 -7.23 -6.35
C ILE A 34 -0.87 -5.75 -6.02
N SER A 35 -1.86 -5.10 -5.41
CA SER A 35 -1.81 -3.68 -5.08
C SER A 35 -0.71 -3.35 -4.08
N VAL A 36 -0.58 -4.11 -2.98
CA VAL A 36 0.45 -3.83 -1.96
C VAL A 36 1.86 -4.05 -2.50
N PHE A 37 2.07 -5.07 -3.34
CA PHE A 37 3.35 -5.27 -4.02
C PHE A 37 3.66 -4.12 -4.97
N PHE A 38 2.68 -3.71 -5.79
CA PHE A 38 2.84 -2.61 -6.73
C PHE A 38 3.15 -1.29 -6.01
N PHE A 39 2.40 -0.96 -4.95
CA PHE A 39 2.62 0.27 -4.18
C PHE A 39 3.93 0.27 -3.41
N TRP A 40 4.41 -0.89 -2.95
CA TRP A 40 5.75 -1.02 -2.41
C TRP A 40 6.81 -0.64 -3.47
N LEU A 41 6.70 -1.14 -4.70
CA LEU A 41 7.61 -0.79 -5.80
C LEU A 41 7.55 0.70 -6.18
N LEU A 42 6.38 1.34 -6.12
CA LEU A 42 6.26 2.79 -6.33
C LEU A 42 7.09 3.60 -5.34
N GLY A 43 7.39 3.06 -4.15
CA GLY A 43 8.29 3.69 -3.18
C GLY A 43 9.68 3.99 -3.74
N ILE A 44 10.19 3.15 -4.66
CA ILE A 44 11.49 3.36 -5.33
C ILE A 44 11.47 4.64 -6.17
N LEU A 45 10.32 5.01 -6.72
CA LEU A 45 10.14 6.22 -7.52
C LEU A 45 10.05 7.49 -6.66
N GLY A 46 10.08 7.37 -5.32
CA GLY A 46 9.84 8.49 -4.40
C GLY A 46 8.39 8.86 -4.22
N LEU A 47 7.47 8.00 -4.68
CA LEU A 47 6.03 8.20 -4.47
C LEU A 47 5.64 7.80 -3.05
N PRO A 48 4.48 8.27 -2.53
CA PRO A 48 3.96 7.91 -1.22
C PRO A 48 3.38 6.47 -1.19
N GLY A 49 4.16 5.47 -1.63
CA GLY A 49 3.74 4.08 -1.79
C GLY A 49 3.21 3.44 -0.51
N ASN A 50 3.80 3.75 0.64
CA ASN A 50 3.34 3.24 1.94
C ASN A 50 1.94 3.76 2.30
N TRP A 51 1.60 5.00 1.94
CA TRP A 51 0.25 5.53 2.11
C TRP A 51 -0.76 4.82 1.21
N LEU A 52 -0.38 4.58 -0.05
CA LEU A 52 -1.23 3.84 -0.99
C LEU A 52 -1.48 2.41 -0.52
N MET A 53 -0.46 1.76 0.06
CA MET A 53 -0.59 0.44 0.69
C MET A 53 -1.58 0.46 1.86
N LEU A 54 -1.48 1.45 2.76
CA LEU A 54 -2.44 1.64 3.85
C LEU A 54 -3.87 1.80 3.31
N ILE A 55 -4.06 2.64 2.29
CA ILE A 55 -5.38 2.90 1.70
C ILE A 55 -5.94 1.64 1.03
N ALA A 56 -5.16 0.89 0.25
CA ALA A 56 -5.64 -0.35 -0.35
C ALA A 56 -6.01 -1.39 0.70
N THR A 57 -5.25 -1.47 1.79
CA THR A 57 -5.56 -2.40 2.88
C THR A 57 -6.84 -1.97 3.62
N ALA A 58 -7.07 -0.65 3.78
CA ALA A 58 -8.32 -0.14 4.32
C ALA A 58 -9.52 -0.44 3.40
N ILE A 59 -9.36 -0.27 2.08
CA ILE A 59 -10.39 -0.64 1.10
C ILE A 59 -10.72 -2.13 1.21
N TYR A 60 -9.72 -3.00 1.31
CA TYR A 60 -9.93 -4.44 1.51
C TYR A 60 -10.72 -4.72 2.79
N ALA A 61 -10.29 -4.15 3.93
CA ALA A 61 -10.94 -4.36 5.22
C ALA A 61 -12.42 -3.90 5.24
N LEU A 62 -12.77 -2.89 4.43
CA LEU A 62 -14.15 -2.42 4.27
C LEU A 62 -14.95 -3.24 3.25
N ALA A 63 -14.29 -3.78 2.23
CA ALA A 63 -14.92 -4.54 1.14
C ALA A 63 -15.15 -6.02 1.49
N VAL A 64 -14.34 -6.58 2.40
CA VAL A 64 -14.46 -7.94 2.92
C VAL A 64 -14.71 -7.89 4.44
N PRO A 65 -15.85 -7.36 4.90
CA PRO A 65 -16.16 -7.33 6.33
C PRO A 65 -16.52 -8.75 6.80
N THR A 66 -15.75 -9.27 7.75
CA THR A 66 -16.21 -10.39 8.59
C THR A 66 -16.16 -9.95 10.04
N ASP A 67 -17.26 -10.17 10.77
CA ASP A 67 -17.35 -9.76 12.18
C ASP A 67 -16.27 -10.44 13.04
N ALA A 68 -15.87 -11.65 12.65
CA ALA A 68 -14.82 -12.43 13.31
C ALA A 68 -13.42 -11.81 13.17
N THR A 69 -13.11 -11.11 12.07
CA THR A 69 -11.77 -10.56 11.81
C THR A 69 -11.70 -9.04 11.78
N ALA A 70 -12.82 -8.35 12.03
CA ALA A 70 -12.86 -6.88 12.12
C ALA A 70 -11.80 -6.32 13.08
N SER A 71 -11.64 -6.90 14.28
CA SER A 71 -10.64 -6.46 15.26
C SER A 71 -9.20 -6.61 14.77
N LEU A 72 -8.91 -7.67 13.99
CA LEU A 72 -7.60 -7.89 13.38
C LEU A 72 -7.25 -6.75 12.42
N TRP A 73 -8.18 -6.41 11.52
CA TRP A 73 -7.94 -5.38 10.50
C TRP A 73 -7.74 -3.98 11.11
N TRP A 74 -8.42 -3.63 12.20
CA TRP A 74 -8.17 -2.37 12.93
C TRP A 74 -6.75 -2.29 13.53
N ILE A 75 -6.26 -3.39 14.09
CA ILE A 75 -4.88 -3.48 14.60
C ILE A 75 -3.88 -3.33 13.45
N VAL A 76 -4.12 -4.03 12.33
CA VAL A 76 -3.29 -3.94 11.12
C VAL A 76 -3.26 -2.49 10.61
N MET A 77 -4.40 -1.82 10.50
CA MET A 77 -4.46 -0.42 10.04
C MET A 77 -3.64 0.51 10.94
N THR A 78 -3.70 0.30 12.25
CA THR A 78 -2.93 1.09 13.22
C THR A 78 -1.43 0.88 13.04
N ILE A 79 -0.99 -0.37 12.89
CA ILE A 79 0.43 -0.70 12.64
C ILE A 79 0.90 -0.07 11.32
N LEU A 80 0.12 -0.23 10.24
CA LEU A 80 0.45 0.31 8.93
C LEU A 80 0.51 1.83 8.95
N LEU A 81 -0.39 2.51 9.66
CA LEU A 81 -0.36 3.96 9.81
C LEU A 81 0.93 4.44 10.47
N VAL A 82 1.32 3.81 11.58
CA VAL A 82 2.57 4.16 12.30
C VAL A 82 3.79 3.92 11.40
N LEU A 83 3.84 2.78 10.70
CA LEU A 83 4.94 2.46 9.78
C LEU A 83 4.98 3.40 8.56
N ALA A 84 3.82 3.74 7.98
CA ALA A 84 3.74 4.67 6.85
C ALA A 84 4.29 6.04 7.23
N ILE A 85 3.87 6.57 8.40
CA ILE A 85 4.40 7.81 8.95
C ILE A 85 5.90 7.70 9.17
N ALA A 86 6.38 6.64 9.83
CA ALA A 86 7.80 6.44 10.10
C ALA A 86 8.63 6.40 8.80
N GLY A 87 8.15 5.72 7.76
CA GLY A 87 8.82 5.61 6.47
C GLY A 87 8.99 6.95 5.76
N GLU A 88 7.91 7.74 5.66
CA GLU A 88 8.00 9.08 5.06
C GLU A 88 8.87 10.03 5.88
N VAL A 89 8.71 10.00 7.20
CA VAL A 89 9.50 10.82 8.13
C VAL A 89 10.99 10.52 7.96
N ILE A 90 11.38 9.24 7.94
CA ILE A 90 12.78 8.83 7.75
C ILE A 90 13.31 9.28 6.39
N GLU A 91 12.54 9.14 5.31
CA GLU A 91 12.97 9.58 3.98
C GLU A 91 13.16 11.10 3.92
N MET A 92 12.23 11.87 4.49
CA MET A 92 12.31 13.32 4.57
C MET A 92 13.50 13.78 5.43
N PHE A 93 13.71 13.16 6.60
CA PHE A 93 14.82 13.49 7.49
C PHE A 93 16.17 13.08 6.91
N ALA A 94 16.30 11.91 6.28
CA ALA A 94 17.53 11.51 5.61
C ALA A 94 17.91 12.55 4.55
N SER A 95 16.95 12.90 3.69
CA SER A 95 17.12 13.87 2.60
C SER A 95 17.49 15.27 3.13
N ALA A 96 16.80 15.75 4.17
CA ALA A 96 17.06 17.07 4.74
C ALA A 96 18.36 17.12 5.57
N HIS A 97 18.61 16.11 6.40
CA HIS A 97 19.75 16.09 7.31
C HIS A 97 21.07 15.85 6.57
N GLY A 98 21.07 14.99 5.54
CA GLY A 98 22.26 14.75 4.72
C GLY A 98 22.77 16.02 4.03
N VAL A 99 21.85 16.82 3.48
CA VAL A 99 22.14 18.12 2.84
C VAL A 99 22.61 19.15 3.87
N ARG A 100 21.91 19.27 5.01
CA ARG A 100 22.22 20.27 6.03
C ARG A 100 23.53 20.01 6.77
N LYS A 101 23.94 18.74 6.94
CA LYS A 101 25.25 18.40 7.53
C LYS A 101 26.43 18.99 6.74
N HIS A 102 26.27 19.13 5.44
CA HIS A 102 27.27 19.73 4.55
C HIS A 102 27.00 21.22 4.30
N GLY A 103 26.19 21.85 5.15
CA GLY A 103 25.89 23.28 5.08
C GLY A 103 24.93 23.69 3.98
N GLY A 104 24.19 22.76 3.36
CA GLY A 104 23.27 23.06 2.27
C GLY A 104 22.15 24.02 2.66
N SER A 105 21.83 24.94 1.76
CA SER A 105 20.77 25.94 1.87
C SER A 105 19.35 25.35 1.75
N LYS A 106 18.35 26.17 2.07
CA LYS A 106 16.94 25.81 1.83
C LYS A 106 16.64 25.65 0.33
N ARG A 107 17.33 26.40 -0.54
CA ARG A 107 17.12 26.33 -2.00
C ARG A 107 17.68 25.03 -2.57
N SER A 108 18.86 24.59 -2.12
CA SER A 108 19.38 23.29 -2.56
C SER A 108 18.50 22.14 -2.12
N ALA A 109 17.93 22.16 -0.91
CA ALA A 109 16.97 21.15 -0.49
C ALA A 109 15.74 21.09 -1.43
N LEU A 110 15.17 22.24 -1.80
CA LEU A 110 14.01 22.31 -2.70
C LEU A 110 14.35 21.84 -4.12
N LEU A 111 15.44 22.35 -4.70
CA LEU A 111 15.86 21.97 -6.05
C LEU A 111 16.32 20.52 -6.12
N SER A 112 16.91 20.00 -5.04
CA SER A 112 17.27 18.59 -4.91
C SER A 112 16.04 17.70 -4.96
N PHE A 113 14.98 18.03 -4.21
CA PHE A 113 13.73 17.27 -4.26
C PHE A 113 13.11 17.30 -5.67
N ALA A 114 13.04 18.47 -6.31
CA ALA A 114 12.52 18.60 -7.66
C ALA A 114 13.36 17.82 -8.69
N GLY A 115 14.69 17.93 -8.59
CA GLY A 115 15.62 17.18 -9.43
C GLY A 115 15.48 15.67 -9.22
N ALA A 116 15.27 15.21 -7.99
CA ALA A 116 15.08 13.81 -7.66
C ALA A 116 13.79 13.24 -8.28
N LEU A 117 12.71 14.02 -8.31
CA LEU A 117 11.44 13.61 -8.91
C LEU A 117 11.55 13.53 -10.44
N ILE A 118 12.12 14.56 -11.07
CA ILE A 118 12.35 14.60 -12.52
C ILE A 118 13.29 13.45 -12.92
N GLY A 119 14.36 13.26 -12.16
CA GLY A 119 15.32 12.17 -12.35
C GLY A 119 14.69 10.80 -12.21
N ALA A 120 13.81 10.59 -11.23
CA ALA A 120 13.07 9.33 -11.08
C ALA A 120 12.21 9.01 -12.31
N ILE A 121 11.49 10.01 -12.83
CA ILE A 121 10.62 9.84 -14.01
C ILE A 121 11.44 9.53 -15.26
N ILE A 122 12.48 10.34 -15.54
CA ILE A 122 13.37 10.12 -16.69
C ILE A 122 14.06 8.77 -16.58
N GLY A 123 14.54 8.42 -15.39
CA GLY A 123 15.15 7.14 -15.08
C GLY A 123 14.22 5.95 -15.29
N ALA A 124 12.96 6.06 -14.87
CA ALA A 124 11.96 5.03 -15.11
C ALA A 124 11.74 4.82 -16.61
N ILE A 125 11.60 5.90 -17.38
CA ILE A 125 11.35 5.84 -18.83
C ILE A 125 12.54 5.23 -19.57
N ILE A 126 13.75 5.77 -19.36
CA ILE A 126 14.97 5.26 -20.00
C ILE A 126 15.24 3.82 -19.58
N GLY A 127 15.11 3.53 -18.28
CA GLY A 127 15.32 2.22 -17.71
C GLY A 127 14.37 1.15 -18.27
N THR A 128 13.11 1.52 -18.51
CA THR A 128 12.11 0.63 -19.14
C THR A 128 12.56 0.17 -20.52
N GLY A 129 13.22 1.05 -21.30
CA GLY A 129 13.73 0.71 -22.63
C GLY A 129 14.89 -0.30 -22.61
N VAL A 130 15.64 -0.39 -21.51
CA VAL A 130 16.74 -1.36 -21.35
C VAL A 130 16.21 -2.70 -20.90
N MET A 131 15.42 -2.72 -19.82
CA MET A 131 14.79 -3.93 -19.29
C MET A 131 13.51 -3.54 -18.55
N PRO A 132 12.34 -4.10 -18.92
CA PRO A 132 11.10 -3.81 -18.23
C PRO A 132 11.18 -4.14 -16.73
N ILE A 133 10.53 -3.33 -15.91
CA ILE A 133 10.47 -3.45 -14.44
C ILE A 133 11.83 -3.20 -13.78
N ILE A 134 12.81 -4.09 -13.94
CA ILE A 134 14.12 -3.98 -13.25
C ILE A 134 14.87 -2.75 -13.73
N GLY A 135 14.94 -2.54 -15.06
CA GLY A 135 15.58 -1.36 -15.62
C GLY A 135 14.87 -0.08 -15.20
N SER A 136 13.52 -0.08 -15.18
CA SER A 136 12.73 1.06 -14.71
C SER A 136 13.03 1.42 -13.24
N LEU A 137 13.11 0.43 -12.35
CA LEU A 137 13.36 0.64 -10.93
C LEU A 137 14.79 1.13 -10.68
N LEU A 138 15.79 0.48 -11.30
CA LEU A 138 17.19 0.89 -11.16
C LEU A 138 17.44 2.26 -11.80
N GLY A 139 16.89 2.50 -12.99
CA GLY A 139 16.97 3.77 -13.69
C GLY A 139 16.36 4.88 -12.85
N ALA A 140 15.15 4.68 -12.33
CA ALA A 140 14.51 5.66 -11.45
C ALA A 140 15.33 5.94 -10.20
N LEU A 141 15.84 4.91 -9.51
CA LEU A 141 16.62 5.09 -8.29
C LEU A 141 17.92 5.88 -8.54
N LEU A 142 18.68 5.49 -9.57
CA LEU A 142 19.96 6.12 -9.90
C LEU A 142 19.78 7.55 -10.42
N LEU A 143 18.84 7.77 -11.35
CA LEU A 143 18.61 9.11 -11.88
C LEU A 143 17.87 10.00 -10.88
N SER A 144 17.10 9.46 -9.93
CA SER A 144 16.59 10.22 -8.79
C SER A 144 17.72 10.73 -7.91
N GLY A 145 18.70 9.88 -7.58
CA GLY A 145 19.90 10.31 -6.87
C GLY A 145 20.67 11.39 -7.65
N ALA A 146 20.93 11.16 -8.95
CA ALA A 146 21.66 12.11 -9.79
C ALA A 146 20.91 13.44 -9.94
N GLY A 147 19.59 13.40 -10.08
CA GLY A 147 18.74 14.58 -10.09
C GLY A 147 18.79 15.33 -8.76
N ALA A 148 18.82 14.61 -7.63
CA ALA A 148 19.00 15.21 -6.31
C ALA A 148 20.35 15.94 -6.19
N LEU A 149 21.43 15.37 -6.73
CA LEU A 149 22.76 15.97 -6.78
C LEU A 149 22.77 17.25 -7.59
N VAL A 150 22.30 17.17 -8.84
CA VAL A 150 22.28 18.32 -9.76
C VAL A 150 21.40 19.44 -9.20
N GLY A 151 20.22 19.10 -8.68
CA GLY A 151 19.33 20.06 -8.05
C GLY A 151 19.96 20.76 -6.85
N ALA A 152 20.59 20.00 -5.95
CA ALA A 152 21.29 20.58 -4.80
C ALA A 152 22.45 21.48 -5.24
N PHE A 153 23.28 21.01 -6.19
CA PHE A 153 24.40 21.76 -6.75
C PHE A 153 23.93 23.11 -7.34
N LEU A 154 22.90 23.09 -8.19
CA LEU A 154 22.34 24.30 -8.80
C LEU A 154 21.76 25.26 -7.75
N GLY A 155 21.13 24.72 -6.70
CA GLY A 155 20.60 25.53 -5.60
C GLY A 155 21.68 26.28 -4.82
N GLU A 156 22.85 25.67 -4.63
CA GLU A 156 24.00 26.30 -3.99
C GLU A 156 24.70 27.31 -4.92
N GLN A 157 24.89 26.96 -6.19
CA GLN A 157 25.45 27.87 -7.20
C GLN A 157 24.63 29.15 -7.36
N TRP A 158 23.30 29.05 -7.27
CA TRP A 158 22.42 30.21 -7.35
C TRP A 158 22.56 31.18 -6.15
N ILE A 159 23.13 30.72 -5.03
CA ILE A 159 23.43 31.58 -3.87
C ILE A 159 24.88 32.07 -3.91
N GLY A 160 25.63 31.76 -4.98
CA GLY A 160 26.99 32.24 -5.20
C GLY A 160 28.07 31.45 -4.45
N ARG A 161 27.79 30.21 -4.05
CA ARG A 161 28.80 29.34 -3.43
C ARG A 161 29.82 28.81 -4.43
N SER A 162 30.99 28.43 -3.93
CA SER A 162 32.03 27.83 -4.75
C SER A 162 31.54 26.51 -5.37
N VAL A 163 32.13 26.15 -6.51
CA VAL A 163 31.82 24.89 -7.21
C VAL A 163 32.11 23.69 -6.30
N ASP A 164 33.23 23.72 -5.59
CA ASP A 164 33.64 22.64 -4.69
C ASP A 164 32.66 22.45 -3.53
N ASP A 165 32.23 23.54 -2.89
CA ASP A 165 31.23 23.48 -1.80
C ASP A 165 29.88 22.95 -2.32
N SER A 166 29.48 23.41 -3.52
CA SER A 166 28.22 23.02 -4.13
C SER A 166 28.22 21.55 -4.53
N LEU A 167 29.36 21.03 -4.99
CA LEU A 167 29.51 19.62 -5.33
C LEU A 167 29.45 18.73 -4.09
N GLN A 168 30.07 19.15 -2.98
CA GLN A 168 29.96 18.43 -1.70
C GLN A 168 28.51 18.35 -1.21
N VAL A 169 27.76 19.46 -1.28
CA VAL A 169 26.32 19.46 -0.93
C VAL A 169 25.52 18.56 -1.88
N GLY A 170 25.84 18.58 -3.18
CA GLY A 170 25.22 17.71 -4.17
C GLY A 170 25.45 16.21 -3.91
N GLN A 171 26.69 15.81 -3.63
CA GLN A 171 27.03 14.42 -3.29
C GLN A 171 26.33 13.97 -2.01
N ALA A 172 26.23 14.85 -1.01
CA ALA A 172 25.46 14.58 0.19
C ALA A 172 23.98 14.36 -0.11
N ALA A 173 23.38 15.16 -1.02
CA ALA A 173 22.00 15.00 -1.46
C ALA A 173 21.77 13.66 -2.18
N PHE A 174 22.71 13.24 -3.04
CA PHE A 174 22.66 11.95 -3.73
C PHE A 174 22.56 10.79 -2.75
N TRP A 175 23.51 10.70 -1.81
CA TRP A 175 23.56 9.59 -0.86
C TRP A 175 22.41 9.64 0.15
N ALA A 176 22.00 10.84 0.56
CA ALA A 176 20.83 11.02 1.41
C ALA A 176 19.55 10.51 0.74
N ARG A 177 19.38 10.78 -0.57
CA ARG A 177 18.25 10.29 -1.36
C ARG A 177 18.23 8.77 -1.42
N LEU A 178 19.35 8.14 -1.76
CA LEU A 178 19.44 6.68 -1.86
C LEU A 178 19.23 6.00 -0.50
N ALA A 179 19.87 6.49 0.56
CA ALA A 179 19.73 5.94 1.89
C ALA A 179 18.30 6.10 2.45
N GLY A 180 17.68 7.27 2.22
CA GLY A 180 16.30 7.54 2.61
C GLY A 180 15.31 6.61 1.92
N THR A 181 15.42 6.46 0.59
CA THR A 181 14.58 5.53 -0.18
C THR A 181 14.82 4.08 0.26
N ALA A 182 16.07 3.65 0.47
CA ALA A 182 16.36 2.30 0.95
C ALA A 182 15.72 2.02 2.32
N ALA A 183 15.84 2.94 3.29
CA ALA A 183 15.22 2.80 4.60
C ALA A 183 13.69 2.74 4.51
N LYS A 184 13.07 3.60 3.68
CA LYS A 184 11.63 3.57 3.40
C LYS A 184 11.19 2.24 2.77
N MET A 185 11.98 1.69 1.86
CA MET A 185 11.69 0.40 1.22
C MET A 185 11.72 -0.76 2.22
N VAL A 186 12.63 -0.74 3.19
CA VAL A 186 12.65 -1.72 4.29
C VAL A 186 11.39 -1.62 5.14
N ILE A 187 10.95 -0.40 5.48
CA ILE A 187 9.70 -0.20 6.22
C ILE A 187 8.49 -0.68 5.39
N GLY A 188 8.48 -0.39 4.09
CA GLY A 188 7.48 -0.91 3.17
C GLY A 188 7.47 -2.44 3.09
N CYS A 189 8.62 -3.12 3.16
CA CYS A 189 8.69 -4.58 3.26
C CYS A 189 8.02 -5.09 4.53
N VAL A 190 8.25 -4.41 5.68
CA VAL A 190 7.62 -4.78 6.95
C VAL A 190 6.11 -4.60 6.85
N MET A 191 5.64 -3.50 6.27
CA MET A 191 4.21 -3.28 6.02
C MET A 191 3.60 -4.37 5.14
N LEU A 192 4.27 -4.72 4.05
CA LEU A 192 3.86 -5.80 3.15
C LEU A 192 3.76 -7.14 3.90
N ALA A 193 4.77 -7.48 4.71
CA ALA A 193 4.75 -8.70 5.52
C ALA A 193 3.59 -8.70 6.52
N VAL A 194 3.31 -7.57 7.19
CA VAL A 194 2.16 -7.43 8.11
C VAL A 194 0.84 -7.71 7.38
N VAL A 195 0.64 -7.15 6.17
CA VAL A 195 -0.57 -7.40 5.38
C VAL A 195 -0.69 -8.86 4.98
N LEU A 196 0.40 -9.49 4.49
CA LEU A 196 0.36 -10.89 4.08
C LEU A 196 0.10 -11.84 5.26
N VAL A 197 0.66 -11.55 6.43
CA VAL A 197 0.38 -12.32 7.65
C VAL A 197 -1.08 -12.14 8.08
N ALA A 198 -1.60 -10.92 8.04
CA ALA A 198 -3.00 -10.64 8.35
C ALA A 198 -3.96 -11.39 7.40
N LEU A 199 -3.68 -11.39 6.10
CA LEU A 199 -4.43 -12.18 5.12
C LEU A 199 -4.38 -13.68 5.43
N GLY A 200 -3.19 -14.21 5.78
CA GLY A 200 -3.05 -15.62 6.15
C GLY A 200 -3.86 -15.99 7.39
N LEU A 201 -3.91 -15.11 8.38
CA LEU A 201 -4.73 -15.29 9.58
C LEU A 201 -6.22 -15.23 9.24
N ASP A 202 -6.65 -14.24 8.46
CA ASP A 202 -8.04 -14.07 8.03
C ASP A 202 -8.55 -15.29 7.25
N LEU A 203 -7.75 -15.79 6.30
CA LEU A 203 -8.06 -17.01 5.53
C LEU A 203 -8.06 -18.29 6.38
N SER A 204 -7.36 -18.29 7.52
CA SER A 204 -7.35 -19.44 8.44
C SER A 204 -8.54 -19.47 9.39
N THR A 205 -9.27 -18.36 9.55
CA THR A 205 -10.50 -18.34 10.33
C THR A 205 -11.62 -19.02 9.54
N PRO A 206 -12.24 -20.11 10.06
CA PRO A 206 -13.37 -20.73 9.40
C PRO A 206 -14.50 -19.70 9.27
N ARG A 207 -14.99 -19.46 8.06
CA ARG A 207 -16.28 -18.79 7.88
C ARG A 207 -17.34 -19.78 8.36
N GLU A 208 -17.72 -19.70 9.63
CA GLU A 208 -18.82 -20.50 10.14
C GLU A 208 -20.04 -20.22 9.26
N ALA A 209 -20.50 -21.24 8.54
CA ALA A 209 -21.79 -21.21 7.87
C ALA A 209 -22.84 -20.88 8.95
N VAL A 210 -23.68 -19.88 8.68
CA VAL A 210 -24.76 -19.47 9.58
C VAL A 210 -25.45 -20.72 10.12
N PRO A 211 -25.43 -20.99 11.44
CA PRO A 211 -26.08 -22.16 11.97
C PRO A 211 -27.57 -22.04 11.64
N ILE A 212 -28.11 -23.06 10.96
CA ILE A 212 -29.50 -23.17 10.48
C ILE A 212 -30.53 -23.14 11.64
N SER A 213 -30.10 -22.86 12.87
CA SER A 213 -30.93 -22.85 14.08
C SER A 213 -31.82 -21.61 14.23
N GLU A 214 -31.65 -20.56 13.42
CA GLU A 214 -32.53 -19.38 13.41
C GLU A 214 -33.55 -19.34 12.27
N GLN A 215 -33.82 -20.47 11.59
CA GLN A 215 -35.08 -20.57 10.86
C GLN A 215 -36.21 -20.52 11.92
N PRO A 216 -37.12 -19.52 11.90
CA PRO A 216 -38.22 -19.48 12.85
C PRO A 216 -39.01 -20.77 12.64
N LYS A 217 -38.98 -21.66 13.65
CA LYS A 217 -39.76 -22.90 13.64
C LYS A 217 -41.18 -22.52 13.22
N GLY A 218 -41.61 -23.04 12.08
CA GLY A 218 -42.83 -22.63 11.40
C GLY A 218 -43.97 -22.43 12.39
N GLY A 219 -44.27 -21.17 12.69
CA GLY A 219 -45.49 -20.80 13.35
C GLY A 219 -46.59 -20.95 12.33
N THR A 220 -47.34 -22.04 12.40
CA THR A 220 -48.65 -22.11 11.74
C THR A 220 -49.43 -20.85 12.14
N PRO A 221 -49.86 -20.00 11.18
CA PRO A 221 -50.72 -18.87 11.52
C PRO A 221 -52.00 -19.44 12.11
N ASP A 222 -52.27 -19.12 13.37
CA ASP A 222 -53.54 -19.45 14.01
C ASP A 222 -54.63 -18.57 13.38
N LEU A 223 -55.22 -19.08 12.29
CA LEU A 223 -56.38 -18.52 11.60
C LEU A 223 -57.65 -18.76 12.41
N ARG A 224 -57.68 -18.34 13.68
CA ARG A 224 -58.87 -18.50 14.52
C ARG A 224 -59.09 -17.39 15.55
N THR A 225 -59.19 -16.14 15.10
CA THR A 225 -60.11 -15.19 15.74
C THR A 225 -60.74 -14.24 14.73
N PRO A 226 -62.06 -14.30 14.50
CA PRO A 226 -62.76 -13.15 13.91
C PRO A 226 -62.85 -12.07 14.99
N LYS A 227 -62.22 -10.91 14.75
CA LYS A 227 -62.55 -9.70 15.51
C LYS A 227 -63.88 -9.19 14.98
N LEU A 228 -64.89 -9.18 15.85
CA LEU A 228 -66.14 -8.44 15.67
C LEU A 228 -65.85 -6.95 15.42
#